data_AF-A0A2B4FU07-F1
#
_entry.id   AF-A0A2B4FU07-F1
#
_cell.length_a   1.000
_cell.length_b   1.000
_cell.length_c   1.000
_cell.angle_alpha   90.00
_cell.angle_beta   90.00
_cell.angle_gamma   90.00
#
_symmetry.space_group_name_H-M   'P 1'
#
loop_
_entity.id
_entity.type
_entity.pdbx_description
1 polymer ?
#
loop_
_entity_poly.entity_id
_entity_poly.type
_entity_poly.pdbx_seq_one_letter_code
_entity_poly.pdbx_strand_id
1 'polypeptide(L)'
;MFNKKKWDGLIPDDLLNAPALDPNLIGPTLPPIPSFTFPTGPTGPTGSTGPTGQTGQTGPTGSTGPTGPTGQTGPTGPTGSTGPTGQTGPTGSTGPTGNTGPTGPSGGPTGPTGPTGPALTICIRTDPDNGCSVAEGSGTIANGNSSHAEGTITTASGNSSHAEGTITIASGNSSHAEGAITTASADFSHAEGLNTIVNIAHTGSHIMGQNGTTRFPFSWHLANGLAIGPSLNSAIIEGLTGNLYLDGVVLSPAAADYAEMFETIDGNSIDVGYFVTLDGDGDKIRKATDNDDYVLGVVSATPAMIADASDLRWHNIFVRDEWGRTQYHEVVVPEKKDDDGRMIHPSFTKNEPILNPEWDSSQEYIPRLQRPEWVPVGLVGKLLVRDDGTCQPKKYCKPNNEGIATTSSEGYRVMKRTGPNQIMILVR
;
A
#
# COMPACT_ATOMS: atom_id res chain seq x y z
N MET A 1 3.24 -42.36 -28.53
CA MET A 1 3.32 -43.18 -27.31
C MET A 1 3.19 -42.24 -26.11
N PHE A 2 1.97 -42.10 -25.58
CA PHE A 2 1.66 -41.67 -24.21
C PHE A 2 0.33 -42.33 -23.86
N ASN A 3 0.33 -43.14 -22.82
CA ASN A 3 -0.64 -44.21 -22.60
C ASN A 3 -1.83 -43.70 -21.77
N LYS A 4 -3.00 -43.56 -22.40
CA LYS A 4 -4.31 -43.43 -21.72
C LYS A 4 -4.69 -44.81 -21.18
N LYS A 5 -4.71 -44.99 -19.86
CA LYS A 5 -5.56 -46.00 -19.20
C LYS A 5 -5.58 -45.82 -17.68
N LYS A 6 -6.63 -45.15 -17.20
CA LYS A 6 -7.42 -45.45 -15.99
C LYS A 6 -8.18 -44.19 -15.61
N TRP A 7 -9.40 -44.02 -16.14
CA TRP A 7 -10.54 -43.35 -15.52
C TRP A 7 -11.76 -43.58 -16.45
N ASP A 8 -12.10 -44.85 -16.70
CA ASP A 8 -13.40 -45.21 -17.31
C ASP A 8 -14.26 -45.78 -16.18
N GLY A 9 -15.39 -45.14 -15.85
CA GLY A 9 -16.38 -45.73 -14.94
C GLY A 9 -17.27 -44.83 -14.09
N LEU A 10 -17.34 -43.51 -14.27
CA LEU A 10 -18.23 -42.65 -13.47
C LEU A 10 -18.94 -41.55 -14.26
N ILE A 11 -19.62 -41.87 -15.37
CA ILE A 11 -20.76 -41.07 -15.89
C ILE A 11 -21.74 -42.06 -16.59
N PRO A 12 -23.04 -42.10 -16.27
CA PRO A 12 -24.01 -42.94 -16.99
C PRO A 12 -24.23 -42.47 -18.45
N ASP A 13 -24.38 -43.42 -19.37
CA ASP A 13 -24.49 -43.25 -20.84
C ASP A 13 -25.79 -42.55 -21.35
N ASP A 14 -26.60 -41.94 -20.48
CA ASP A 14 -27.90 -41.35 -20.87
C ASP A 14 -27.89 -39.82 -21.08
N LEU A 15 -26.70 -39.21 -21.24
CA LEU A 15 -26.56 -37.77 -21.52
C LEU A 15 -26.05 -37.44 -22.93
N LEU A 16 -25.99 -38.43 -23.84
CA LEU A 16 -25.49 -38.25 -25.21
C LEU A 16 -26.56 -38.11 -26.30
N ASN A 17 -27.83 -37.91 -25.95
CA ASN A 17 -28.90 -37.61 -26.92
C ASN A 17 -29.74 -36.40 -26.49
N ALA A 18 -29.15 -35.20 -26.60
CA ALA A 18 -29.91 -33.95 -26.72
C ALA A 18 -29.53 -33.30 -28.06
N PRO A 19 -30.50 -32.82 -28.87
CA PRO A 19 -30.23 -32.32 -30.20
C PRO A 19 -29.30 -31.09 -30.14
N ALA A 20 -28.23 -31.15 -30.95
CA ALA A 20 -27.30 -30.05 -31.13
C ALA A 20 -28.07 -28.78 -31.53
N LEU A 21 -27.85 -27.69 -30.78
CA LEU A 21 -28.31 -26.36 -31.15
C LEU A 21 -27.57 -25.92 -32.42
N ASP A 22 -28.34 -25.60 -33.46
CA ASP A 22 -27.87 -25.07 -34.73
C ASP A 22 -27.16 -23.71 -34.54
N PRO A 23 -25.86 -23.59 -34.86
CA PRO A 23 -25.11 -22.35 -34.66
C PRO A 23 -25.44 -21.22 -35.64
N ASN A 24 -26.44 -21.34 -36.52
CA ASN A 24 -26.79 -20.32 -37.52
C ASN A 24 -28.09 -19.51 -37.26
N LEU A 25 -28.65 -19.54 -36.05
CA LEU A 25 -29.90 -18.81 -35.74
C LEU A 25 -29.73 -17.56 -34.87
N ILE A 26 -28.75 -16.70 -35.16
CA ILE A 26 -28.70 -15.31 -34.67
C ILE A 26 -28.21 -14.40 -35.79
N GLY A 27 -29.04 -13.45 -36.24
CA GLY A 27 -28.60 -12.30 -37.06
C GLY A 27 -28.76 -10.99 -36.28
N PRO A 28 -28.33 -9.83 -36.80
CA PRO A 28 -27.43 -9.61 -37.94
C PRO A 28 -26.03 -9.17 -37.48
N THR A 29 -25.04 -9.56 -38.27
CA THR A 29 -23.66 -9.07 -38.25
C THR A 29 -23.61 -7.57 -38.54
N LEU A 30 -22.98 -6.79 -37.65
CA LEU A 30 -22.50 -5.45 -37.97
C LEU A 30 -21.51 -5.55 -39.16
N PRO A 31 -21.54 -4.63 -40.14
CA PRO A 31 -20.61 -4.68 -41.26
C PRO A 31 -19.17 -4.41 -40.79
N PRO A 32 -18.16 -4.95 -41.49
CA PRO A 32 -16.75 -4.69 -41.18
C PRO A 32 -16.43 -3.19 -41.35
N ILE A 33 -15.70 -2.65 -40.37
CA ILE A 33 -15.17 -1.28 -40.38
C ILE A 33 -14.23 -1.13 -41.59
N PRO A 34 -14.42 -0.15 -42.49
CA PRO A 34 -13.48 0.07 -43.58
C PRO A 34 -12.13 0.54 -43.04
N SER A 35 -11.05 0.00 -43.59
CA SER A 35 -9.68 0.49 -43.38
C SER A 35 -9.54 1.91 -43.92
N PHE A 36 -9.46 2.91 -43.04
CA PHE A 36 -9.11 4.28 -43.40
C PHE A 36 -7.58 4.41 -43.54
N THR A 37 -7.09 4.52 -44.77
CA THR A 37 -5.78 5.11 -45.05
C THR A 37 -5.96 6.61 -45.28
N PHE A 38 -5.51 7.45 -44.36
CA PHE A 38 -5.43 8.90 -44.57
C PHE A 38 -4.18 9.23 -45.41
N PRO A 39 -4.28 10.11 -46.43
CA PRO A 39 -3.10 10.66 -47.09
C PRO A 39 -2.33 11.55 -46.10
N THR A 40 -1.01 11.41 -46.09
CA THR A 40 -0.10 12.22 -45.27
C THR A 40 -0.28 13.70 -45.59
N GLY A 41 -0.69 14.51 -44.60
CA GLY A 41 -0.74 15.97 -44.73
C GLY A 41 0.68 16.56 -44.82
N PRO A 42 0.88 17.72 -45.50
CA PRO A 42 2.19 18.34 -45.62
C PRO A 42 2.75 18.71 -44.23
N THR A 43 4.04 18.48 -44.04
CA THR A 43 4.78 18.88 -42.83
C THR A 43 4.61 20.38 -42.58
N GLY A 44 4.04 20.76 -41.43
CA GLY A 44 3.95 22.16 -41.01
C GLY A 44 5.35 22.78 -40.80
N PRO A 45 5.50 24.11 -40.97
CA PRO A 45 6.79 24.76 -40.77
C PRO A 45 7.29 24.58 -39.32
N THR A 46 8.58 24.26 -39.17
CA THR A 46 9.25 24.17 -37.88
C THR A 46 9.11 25.50 -37.12
N GLY A 47 8.50 25.46 -35.94
CA GLY A 47 8.42 26.63 -35.05
C GLY A 47 9.82 27.10 -34.64
N SER A 48 10.03 28.41 -34.57
CA SER A 48 11.30 29.02 -34.15
C SER A 48 11.65 28.61 -32.71
N THR A 49 12.89 28.16 -32.50
CA THR A 49 13.44 27.86 -31.18
C THR A 49 13.40 29.09 -30.27
N GLY A 50 12.77 28.97 -29.10
CA GLY A 50 12.79 30.02 -28.08
C GLY A 50 14.21 30.25 -27.52
N PRO A 51 14.55 31.46 -27.03
CA PRO A 51 15.88 31.73 -26.51
C PRO A 51 16.16 30.90 -25.24
N THR A 52 17.34 30.29 -25.19
CA THR A 52 17.85 29.56 -24.02
C THR A 52 17.96 30.51 -22.83
N GLY A 53 17.33 30.16 -21.70
CA GLY A 53 17.50 30.89 -20.44
C GLY A 53 18.96 30.86 -19.97
N GLN A 54 19.46 31.98 -19.42
CA GLN A 54 20.83 32.03 -18.92
C GLN A 54 21.03 31.08 -17.74
N THR A 55 22.05 30.23 -17.82
CA THR A 55 22.51 29.38 -16.73
C THR A 55 22.96 30.25 -15.54
N GLY A 56 22.40 30.02 -14.36
CA GLY A 56 22.87 30.67 -13.13
C GLY A 56 24.33 30.31 -12.85
N GLN A 57 25.13 31.30 -12.44
CA GLN A 57 26.55 31.07 -12.14
C GLN A 57 26.71 30.12 -10.95
N THR A 58 27.53 29.09 -11.11
CA THR A 58 27.98 28.21 -10.03
C THR A 58 28.70 29.03 -8.96
N GLY A 59 28.25 28.92 -7.69
CA GLY A 59 28.94 29.55 -6.57
C GLY A 59 30.38 29.04 -6.43
N PRO A 60 31.33 29.87 -5.93
CA PRO A 60 32.72 29.47 -5.84
C PRO A 60 32.91 28.26 -4.92
N THR A 61 33.74 27.30 -5.35
CA THR A 61 34.18 26.18 -4.51
C THR A 61 34.88 26.72 -3.26
N GLY A 62 34.41 26.30 -2.08
CA GLY A 62 35.04 26.68 -0.82
C GLY A 62 36.51 26.26 -0.78
N SER A 63 37.40 27.13 -0.30
CA SER A 63 38.83 26.87 -0.25
C SER A 63 39.14 25.66 0.64
N THR A 64 40.00 24.76 0.17
CA THR A 64 40.57 23.67 0.96
C THR A 64 41.19 24.23 2.24
N GLY A 65 40.78 23.72 3.40
CA GLY A 65 41.35 24.11 4.68
C GLY A 65 42.85 23.85 4.75
N PRO A 66 43.62 24.64 5.53
CA PRO A 66 45.07 24.47 5.61
C PRO A 66 45.45 23.08 6.11
N THR A 67 46.47 22.47 5.50
CA THR A 67 47.09 21.25 6.01
C THR A 67 47.56 21.48 7.45
N GLY A 68 47.12 20.64 8.38
CA GLY A 68 47.55 20.71 9.78
C GLY A 68 49.07 20.59 9.92
N PRO A 69 49.68 21.20 10.96
CA PRO A 69 51.12 21.20 11.12
C PRO A 69 51.65 19.77 11.25
N THR A 70 52.74 19.45 10.53
CA THR A 70 53.48 18.20 10.68
C THR A 70 53.94 18.07 12.13
N GLY A 71 53.46 17.03 12.83
CA GLY A 71 53.92 16.72 14.18
C GLY A 71 55.44 16.48 14.20
N GLN A 72 56.13 17.00 15.22
CA GLN A 72 57.56 16.82 15.36
C GLN A 72 57.92 15.33 15.46
N THR A 73 58.95 14.91 14.73
CA THR A 73 59.51 13.56 14.79
C THR A 73 60.10 13.31 16.18
N GLY A 74 59.41 12.52 16.99
CA GLY A 74 59.96 11.98 18.24
C GLY A 74 60.96 10.84 17.95
N PRO A 75 61.99 10.64 18.80
CA PRO A 75 63.00 9.60 18.59
C PRO A 75 62.39 8.20 18.68
N THR A 76 62.85 7.31 17.80
CA THR A 76 62.42 5.91 17.68
C THR A 76 62.64 5.12 18.98
N GLY A 77 61.54 4.60 19.56
CA GLY A 77 61.51 3.66 20.68
C GLY A 77 60.62 2.45 20.37
N PRO A 78 60.81 1.31 21.05
CA PRO A 78 60.34 0.00 20.59
C PRO A 78 58.81 -0.18 20.68
N THR A 79 58.29 -0.99 19.76
CA THR A 79 56.87 -1.29 19.52
C THR A 79 56.12 -1.73 20.78
N GLY A 80 55.11 -0.95 21.18
CA GLY A 80 54.14 -1.26 22.24
C GLY A 80 52.69 -1.18 21.74
N SER A 81 51.80 -1.89 22.44
CA SER A 81 50.38 -2.18 22.16
C SER A 81 49.53 -1.05 21.56
N THR A 82 48.63 -1.42 20.64
CA THR A 82 47.57 -0.57 20.07
C THR A 82 46.77 0.15 21.16
N GLY A 83 46.89 1.48 21.21
CA GLY A 83 46.10 2.34 22.11
C GLY A 83 44.65 2.53 21.64
N PRO A 84 43.75 2.99 22.53
CA PRO A 84 42.34 3.18 22.21
C PRO A 84 42.11 4.25 21.13
N THR A 85 41.09 4.04 20.30
CA THR A 85 40.62 4.99 19.28
C THR A 85 40.32 6.35 19.91
N GLY A 86 40.96 7.41 19.40
CA GLY A 86 40.77 8.78 19.89
C GLY A 86 39.33 9.28 19.71
N GLN A 87 38.88 10.13 20.64
CA GLN A 87 37.54 10.75 20.60
C GLN A 87 37.36 11.59 19.33
N THR A 88 36.18 11.50 18.72
CA THR A 88 35.73 12.34 17.61
C THR A 88 35.78 13.81 18.02
N GLY A 89 36.47 14.65 17.23
CA GLY A 89 36.56 16.09 17.48
C GLY A 89 35.19 16.79 17.38
N PRO A 90 35.03 17.97 18.03
CA PRO A 90 33.75 18.69 18.02
C PRO A 90 33.37 19.13 16.60
N THR A 91 32.08 19.04 16.29
CA THR A 91 31.47 19.57 15.07
C THR A 91 31.78 21.07 14.93
N GLY A 92 32.37 21.47 13.80
CA GLY A 92 32.68 22.88 13.54
C GLY A 92 31.42 23.74 13.51
N SER A 93 31.54 24.98 13.99
CA SER A 93 30.47 25.98 14.02
C SER A 93 29.92 26.27 12.61
N THR A 94 28.60 26.33 12.48
CA THR A 94 27.91 26.84 11.27
C THR A 94 28.43 28.22 10.87
N GLY A 95 28.85 28.38 9.62
CA GLY A 95 29.33 29.66 9.08
C GLY A 95 28.24 30.75 9.08
N PRO A 96 28.60 32.04 9.13
CA PRO A 96 27.62 33.12 9.17
C PRO A 96 26.76 33.15 7.89
N THR A 97 25.46 33.41 8.07
CA THR A 97 24.51 33.67 6.98
C THR A 97 25.04 34.81 6.10
N GLY A 98 25.14 34.58 4.79
CA GLY A 98 25.59 35.59 3.83
C GLY A 98 24.67 36.81 3.82
N ASN A 99 25.25 38.01 3.67
CA ASN A 99 24.52 39.27 3.62
C ASN A 99 23.47 39.27 2.49
N THR A 100 22.28 39.79 2.80
CA THR A 100 21.22 40.06 1.82
C THR A 100 21.76 40.91 0.68
N GLY A 101 21.55 40.47 -0.57
CA GLY A 101 21.94 41.22 -1.76
C GLY A 101 21.22 42.58 -1.88
N PRO A 102 21.79 43.55 -2.60
CA PRO A 102 21.19 44.88 -2.73
C PRO A 102 19.82 44.82 -3.41
N THR A 103 18.86 45.57 -2.87
CA THR A 103 17.54 45.81 -3.46
C THR A 103 17.69 46.37 -4.87
N GLY A 104 17.06 45.72 -5.86
CA GLY A 104 17.04 46.20 -7.25
C GLY A 104 16.38 47.58 -7.39
N PRO A 105 16.68 48.33 -8.46
CA PRO A 105 16.13 49.68 -8.66
C PRO A 105 14.60 49.64 -8.77
N SER A 106 13.94 50.46 -7.95
CA SER A 106 12.49 50.69 -8.03
C SER A 106 12.15 51.35 -9.37
N GLY A 107 11.35 50.66 -10.19
CA GLY A 107 10.70 51.24 -11.37
C GLY A 107 11.25 50.77 -12.71
N GLY A 108 11.05 49.50 -13.07
CA GLY A 108 10.94 49.09 -14.47
C GLY A 108 9.50 49.29 -14.95
N PRO A 109 9.25 49.62 -16.23
CA PRO A 109 7.89 49.69 -16.76
C PRO A 109 7.21 48.35 -16.49
N THR A 110 5.99 48.39 -15.96
CA THR A 110 5.14 47.21 -15.82
C THR A 110 5.16 46.48 -17.16
N GLY A 111 5.72 45.26 -17.20
CA GLY A 111 5.56 44.40 -18.36
C GLY A 111 4.07 44.31 -18.68
N PRO A 112 3.66 44.18 -19.96
CA PRO A 112 2.25 44.06 -20.28
C PRO A 112 1.69 43.00 -19.35
N THR A 113 0.66 43.37 -18.58
CA THR A 113 -0.07 42.43 -17.74
C THR A 113 -0.35 41.23 -18.64
N GLY A 114 0.30 40.10 -18.36
CA GLY A 114 -0.05 38.84 -19.01
C GLY A 114 -1.56 38.71 -18.88
N PRO A 115 -2.28 38.25 -19.93
CA PRO A 115 -3.74 38.31 -19.96
C PRO A 115 -4.24 37.91 -18.59
N THR A 116 -4.90 38.85 -17.91
CA THR A 116 -5.46 38.58 -16.60
C THR A 116 -6.31 37.34 -16.79
N GLY A 117 -5.87 36.20 -16.22
CA GLY A 117 -6.68 34.99 -16.20
C GLY A 117 -8.06 35.40 -15.71
N PRO A 118 -9.15 34.94 -16.34
CA PRO A 118 -10.44 35.59 -16.18
C PRO A 118 -10.75 35.70 -14.68
N ALA A 119 -10.99 36.93 -14.23
CA ALA A 119 -11.43 37.24 -12.88
C ALA A 119 -12.57 36.30 -12.51
N LEU A 120 -12.41 35.48 -11.46
CA LEU A 120 -13.39 34.47 -11.05
C LEU A 120 -14.07 33.82 -12.26
N THR A 121 -13.38 32.88 -12.91
CA THR A 121 -14.04 32.04 -13.89
C THR A 121 -15.16 31.26 -13.19
N ILE A 122 -16.37 31.80 -13.22
CA ILE A 122 -17.59 31.09 -12.80
C ILE A 122 -17.87 29.92 -13.78
N CYS A 123 -17.36 30.00 -15.02
CA CYS A 123 -17.54 29.02 -16.09
C CYS A 123 -16.70 29.41 -17.33
N ILE A 124 -15.75 28.60 -17.81
CA ILE A 124 -15.28 28.70 -19.22
C ILE A 124 -16.28 27.88 -20.04
N ARG A 125 -17.21 28.53 -20.73
CA ARG A 125 -18.22 27.85 -21.55
C ARG A 125 -17.67 27.53 -22.93
N THR A 126 -17.63 26.25 -23.29
CA THR A 126 -17.50 25.80 -24.68
C THR A 126 -18.82 25.25 -25.25
N ASP A 127 -19.77 24.86 -24.40
CA ASP A 127 -21.10 24.35 -24.77
C ASP A 127 -22.22 25.00 -23.91
N PRO A 128 -23.26 25.63 -24.51
CA PRO A 128 -24.38 26.21 -23.77
C PRO A 128 -25.34 25.21 -23.11
N ASP A 129 -25.34 23.93 -23.51
CA ASP A 129 -26.32 22.94 -23.03
C ASP A 129 -25.82 22.14 -21.82
N ASN A 130 -24.50 22.05 -21.60
CA ASN A 130 -23.88 21.09 -20.66
C ASN A 130 -23.09 21.71 -19.48
N GLY A 131 -23.20 23.02 -19.22
CA GLY A 131 -22.56 23.66 -18.06
C GLY A 131 -21.08 24.02 -18.25
N CYS A 132 -20.29 24.04 -17.17
CA CYS A 132 -18.90 24.54 -17.20
C CYS A 132 -17.89 23.49 -17.64
N SER A 133 -17.80 23.21 -18.94
CA SER A 133 -16.89 22.19 -19.46
C SER A 133 -15.76 22.73 -20.33
N VAL A 134 -14.57 22.11 -20.22
CA VAL A 134 -13.38 22.44 -21.00
C VAL A 134 -12.80 21.17 -21.64
N ALA A 135 -12.57 21.21 -22.95
CA ALA A 135 -11.89 20.14 -23.70
C ALA A 135 -10.66 20.72 -24.42
N GLU A 136 -9.48 20.19 -24.12
CA GLU A 136 -8.21 20.60 -24.72
C GLU A 136 -7.53 19.41 -25.43
N GLY A 137 -6.68 19.68 -26.42
CA GLY A 137 -5.98 18.62 -27.17
C GLY A 137 -6.73 18.11 -28.40
N SER A 138 -6.54 16.83 -28.75
CA SER A 138 -6.98 16.25 -30.03
C SER A 138 -8.05 15.17 -29.83
N GLY A 139 -9.26 15.40 -30.35
CA GLY A 139 -10.37 14.44 -30.24
C GLY A 139 -10.89 14.25 -28.82
N THR A 140 -10.71 15.24 -27.95
CA THR A 140 -11.19 15.23 -26.57
C THR A 140 -12.63 15.75 -26.49
N ILE A 141 -13.39 15.25 -25.50
CA ILE A 141 -14.80 15.62 -25.29
C ILE A 141 -15.01 15.89 -23.79
N ALA A 142 -15.49 17.08 -23.45
CA ALA A 142 -15.91 17.41 -22.09
C ALA A 142 -17.36 17.90 -22.14
N ASN A 143 -18.28 17.04 -21.76
CA ASN A 143 -19.72 17.28 -21.88
C ASN A 143 -20.50 17.02 -20.58
N GLY A 144 -19.81 16.74 -19.47
CA GLY A 144 -20.40 16.80 -18.13
C GLY A 144 -20.38 18.22 -17.57
N ASN A 145 -21.33 18.56 -16.69
CA ASN A 145 -21.29 19.86 -16.01
C ASN A 145 -20.03 19.95 -15.13
N SER A 146 -19.26 21.03 -15.22
CA SER A 146 -17.98 21.17 -14.50
C SER A 146 -16.90 20.16 -14.89
N SER A 147 -17.00 19.54 -16.08
CA SER A 147 -16.04 18.53 -16.54
C SER A 147 -14.81 19.11 -17.26
N HIS A 148 -13.70 18.38 -17.22
CA HIS A 148 -12.47 18.72 -17.96
C HIS A 148 -11.93 17.51 -18.72
N ALA A 149 -11.56 17.67 -19.99
CA ALA A 149 -10.89 16.63 -20.76
C ALA A 149 -9.67 17.18 -21.50
N GLU A 150 -8.50 16.57 -21.36
CA GLU A 150 -7.29 16.97 -22.07
C GLU A 150 -6.52 15.78 -22.69
N GLY A 151 -5.55 16.06 -23.56
CA GLY A 151 -4.74 15.02 -24.21
C GLY A 151 -5.26 14.56 -25.58
N THR A 152 -5.36 13.25 -25.81
CA THR A 152 -5.75 12.66 -27.11
C THR A 152 -6.84 11.61 -26.96
N ILE A 153 -8.00 11.80 -27.60
CA ILE A 153 -9.15 10.88 -27.55
C ILE A 153 -9.57 10.63 -26.09
N THR A 154 -9.75 11.69 -25.32
CA THR A 154 -10.23 11.58 -23.92
C THR A 154 -11.68 12.05 -23.82
N THR A 155 -12.43 11.54 -22.85
CA THR A 155 -13.84 11.90 -22.67
C THR A 155 -14.17 12.05 -21.20
N ALA A 156 -14.59 13.25 -20.79
CA ALA A 156 -15.11 13.55 -19.47
C ALA A 156 -16.60 13.89 -19.59
N SER A 157 -17.46 12.91 -19.27
CA SER A 157 -18.91 13.02 -19.44
C SER A 157 -19.71 13.02 -18.14
N GLY A 158 -19.06 12.73 -17.02
CA GLY A 158 -19.69 12.82 -15.70
C GLY A 158 -19.72 14.25 -15.19
N ASN A 159 -20.64 14.58 -14.30
CA ASN A 159 -20.61 15.88 -13.64
C ASN A 159 -19.34 15.98 -12.79
N SER A 160 -18.59 17.07 -12.91
CA SER A 160 -17.31 17.31 -12.25
C SER A 160 -16.26 16.22 -12.54
N SER A 161 -16.36 15.52 -13.68
CA SER A 161 -15.39 14.50 -14.06
C SER A 161 -14.15 15.07 -14.74
N HIS A 162 -13.02 14.37 -14.66
CA HIS A 162 -11.78 14.73 -15.34
C HIS A 162 -11.22 13.56 -16.15
N ALA A 163 -10.78 13.79 -17.39
CA ALA A 163 -10.13 12.77 -18.22
C ALA A 163 -8.88 13.33 -18.93
N GLU A 164 -7.71 12.72 -18.71
CA GLU A 164 -6.45 13.16 -19.31
C GLU A 164 -5.65 12.00 -19.91
N GLY A 165 -4.60 12.29 -20.69
CA GLY A 165 -3.75 11.28 -21.31
C GLY A 165 -4.21 10.85 -22.70
N THR A 166 -4.36 9.54 -22.95
CA THR A 166 -4.69 8.98 -24.29
C THR A 166 -5.75 7.88 -24.22
N ILE A 167 -6.88 8.03 -24.91
CA ILE A 167 -7.98 7.04 -24.89
C ILE A 167 -8.46 6.81 -23.45
N THR A 168 -8.83 7.88 -22.74
CA THR A 168 -9.31 7.80 -21.36
C THR A 168 -10.77 8.26 -21.26
N ILE A 169 -11.56 7.62 -20.40
CA ILE A 169 -12.99 7.91 -20.28
C ILE A 169 -13.35 8.05 -18.80
N ALA A 170 -13.77 9.24 -18.37
CA ALA A 170 -14.34 9.51 -17.05
C ALA A 170 -15.83 9.81 -17.21
N SER A 171 -16.68 8.80 -17.00
CA SER A 171 -18.12 8.91 -17.23
C SER A 171 -18.97 8.92 -15.96
N GLY A 172 -18.41 8.53 -14.81
CA GLY A 172 -19.07 8.67 -13.52
C GLY A 172 -19.03 10.11 -12.99
N ASN A 173 -19.97 10.48 -12.12
CA ASN A 173 -19.92 11.78 -11.46
C ASN A 173 -18.69 11.87 -10.55
N SER A 174 -17.99 12.99 -10.60
CA SER A 174 -16.74 13.22 -9.87
C SER A 174 -15.71 12.11 -10.08
N SER A 175 -15.70 11.52 -11.29
CA SER A 175 -14.74 10.48 -11.66
C SER A 175 -13.49 11.06 -12.31
N HIS A 176 -12.39 10.31 -12.26
CA HIS A 176 -11.12 10.67 -12.85
C HIS A 176 -10.53 9.50 -13.67
N ALA A 177 -10.10 9.76 -14.90
CA ALA A 177 -9.40 8.79 -15.73
C ALA A 177 -8.14 9.38 -16.35
N GLU A 178 -6.97 8.79 -16.10
CA GLU A 178 -5.67 9.25 -16.61
C GLU A 178 -4.82 8.10 -17.17
N GLY A 179 -3.71 8.43 -17.84
CA GLY A 179 -2.84 7.45 -18.48
C GLY A 179 -3.29 7.06 -19.89
N ALA A 180 -3.39 5.76 -20.18
CA ALA A 180 -3.74 5.25 -21.51
C ALA A 180 -4.77 4.11 -21.48
N ILE A 181 -5.83 4.20 -22.29
CA ILE A 181 -6.87 3.16 -22.38
C ILE A 181 -7.56 2.95 -21.01
N THR A 182 -7.75 3.99 -20.21
CA THR A 182 -8.35 3.87 -18.87
C THR A 182 -9.81 4.31 -18.87
N THR A 183 -10.62 3.75 -17.97
CA THR A 183 -12.04 4.07 -17.89
C THR A 183 -12.52 4.10 -16.44
N ALA A 184 -13.05 5.23 -16.01
CA ALA A 184 -13.66 5.46 -14.71
C ALA A 184 -15.18 5.67 -14.88
N SER A 185 -15.96 4.59 -14.87
CA SER A 185 -17.40 4.67 -15.18
C SER A 185 -18.31 4.85 -13.97
N ALA A 186 -17.81 4.64 -12.75
CA ALA A 186 -18.63 4.78 -11.55
C ALA A 186 -18.49 6.15 -10.89
N ASP A 187 -19.49 6.56 -10.11
CA ASP A 187 -19.39 7.78 -9.32
C ASP A 187 -18.21 7.71 -8.34
N PHE A 188 -17.52 8.83 -8.16
CA PHE A 188 -16.34 8.98 -7.28
C PHE A 188 -15.16 8.05 -7.62
N SER A 189 -15.13 7.49 -8.83
CA SER A 189 -14.11 6.51 -9.22
C SER A 189 -12.86 7.12 -9.82
N HIS A 190 -11.74 6.39 -9.73
CA HIS A 190 -10.46 6.77 -10.29
C HIS A 190 -9.83 5.60 -11.06
N ALA A 191 -9.43 5.82 -12.32
CA ALA A 191 -8.68 4.84 -13.12
C ALA A 191 -7.40 5.47 -13.71
N GLU A 192 -6.24 4.87 -13.44
CA GLU A 192 -4.94 5.33 -13.97
C GLU A 192 -4.09 4.17 -14.52
N GLY A 193 -3.00 4.50 -15.22
CA GLY A 193 -2.07 3.53 -15.80
C GLY A 193 -2.41 3.14 -17.24
N LEU A 194 -2.39 1.84 -17.56
CA LEU A 194 -2.63 1.31 -18.91
C LEU A 194 -3.75 0.27 -18.92
N ASN A 195 -4.82 0.50 -19.67
CA ASN A 195 -5.91 -0.48 -19.82
C ASN A 195 -6.52 -0.91 -18.47
N THR A 196 -6.87 0.08 -17.63
CA THR A 196 -7.49 -0.13 -16.32
C THR A 196 -8.92 0.41 -16.30
N ILE A 197 -9.82 -0.32 -15.65
CA ILE A 197 -11.26 -0.07 -15.72
C ILE A 197 -11.87 -0.07 -14.32
N VAL A 198 -12.53 1.01 -13.94
CA VAL A 198 -13.54 1.00 -12.87
C VAL A 198 -14.90 0.74 -13.50
N ASN A 199 -15.47 -0.43 -13.19
CA ASN A 199 -16.83 -0.78 -13.61
C ASN A 199 -17.85 0.18 -12.96
N ILE A 200 -18.93 0.51 -13.68
CA ILE A 200 -20.01 1.39 -13.22
C ILE A 200 -20.64 0.98 -11.87
N ALA A 201 -20.61 -0.31 -11.52
CA ALA A 201 -21.13 -0.82 -10.26
C ALA A 201 -20.18 -0.60 -9.05
N HIS A 202 -18.94 -0.16 -9.29
CA HIS A 202 -17.89 -0.04 -8.28
C HIS A 202 -17.63 1.41 -7.89
N THR A 203 -18.69 2.07 -7.41
CA THR A 203 -18.67 3.45 -6.88
C THR A 203 -17.53 3.63 -5.88
N GLY A 204 -16.79 4.74 -5.98
CA GLY A 204 -15.72 5.09 -5.05
C GLY A 204 -14.46 4.24 -5.13
N SER A 205 -14.30 3.44 -6.20
CA SER A 205 -13.12 2.57 -6.35
C SER A 205 -11.99 3.22 -7.14
N HIS A 206 -10.77 2.87 -6.76
CA HIS A 206 -9.51 3.26 -7.40
C HIS A 206 -8.85 2.05 -8.05
N ILE A 207 -8.28 2.23 -9.24
CA ILE A 207 -7.42 1.24 -9.89
C ILE A 207 -6.25 1.89 -10.61
N MET A 208 -5.07 1.29 -10.45
CA MET A 208 -3.83 1.68 -11.13
C MET A 208 -3.09 0.47 -11.69
N GLY A 209 -2.04 0.67 -12.48
CA GLY A 209 -1.20 -0.42 -13.01
C GLY A 209 -1.53 -0.73 -14.48
N GLN A 210 -1.57 -2.02 -14.85
CA GLN A 210 -1.87 -2.41 -16.22
C GLN A 210 -2.87 -3.55 -16.35
N ASN A 211 -3.75 -3.47 -17.35
CA ASN A 211 -4.69 -4.52 -17.77
C ASN A 211 -5.54 -5.05 -16.60
N GLY A 212 -6.36 -4.19 -16.01
CA GLY A 212 -7.10 -4.52 -14.78
C GLY A 212 -8.54 -4.02 -14.77
N THR A 213 -9.36 -4.64 -13.92
CA THR A 213 -10.73 -4.17 -13.66
C THR A 213 -11.03 -4.30 -12.18
N THR A 214 -11.72 -3.31 -11.61
CA THR A 214 -12.15 -3.33 -10.20
C THR A 214 -13.13 -4.47 -9.93
N ARG A 215 -13.18 -4.95 -8.68
CA ARG A 215 -14.04 -6.05 -8.22
C ARG A 215 -15.07 -5.68 -7.15
N PHE A 216 -14.85 -4.59 -6.43
CA PHE A 216 -15.70 -4.15 -5.32
C PHE A 216 -15.95 -2.63 -5.40
N PRO A 217 -17.03 -2.10 -4.81
CA PRO A 217 -17.17 -0.66 -4.55
C PRO A 217 -16.27 -0.22 -3.39
N PHE A 218 -15.99 1.09 -3.32
CA PHE A 218 -15.19 1.75 -2.28
C PHE A 218 -13.85 1.07 -1.99
N SER A 219 -13.14 0.61 -3.02
CA SER A 219 -11.97 -0.25 -2.86
C SER A 219 -10.79 0.20 -3.72
N TRP A 220 -9.61 -0.27 -3.34
CA TRP A 220 -8.36 0.09 -4.01
C TRP A 220 -7.75 -1.13 -4.69
N HIS A 221 -7.31 -0.99 -5.94
CA HIS A 221 -6.79 -2.08 -6.76
C HIS A 221 -5.46 -1.74 -7.41
N LEU A 222 -4.53 -2.70 -7.38
CA LEU A 222 -3.33 -2.70 -8.20
C LEU A 222 -3.46 -3.75 -9.30
N ALA A 223 -3.54 -3.31 -10.55
CA ALA A 223 -3.66 -4.15 -11.73
C ALA A 223 -2.30 -4.68 -12.20
N ASN A 224 -2.27 -5.93 -12.62
CA ASN A 224 -1.10 -6.56 -13.24
C ASN A 224 -1.50 -7.65 -14.26
N GLY A 225 -2.47 -7.33 -15.11
CA GLY A 225 -2.91 -8.23 -16.17
C GLY A 225 -1.96 -8.28 -17.36
N LEU A 226 -2.22 -9.26 -18.24
CA LEU A 226 -1.45 -9.48 -19.44
C LEU A 226 -1.87 -8.52 -20.55
N ALA A 227 -0.92 -8.11 -21.40
CA ALA A 227 -1.19 -7.27 -22.57
C ALA A 227 -2.15 -7.93 -23.57
N ILE A 228 -2.11 -9.26 -23.66
CA ILE A 228 -3.09 -10.10 -24.36
C ILE A 228 -3.51 -11.18 -23.37
N GLY A 229 -4.72 -11.10 -22.84
CA GLY A 229 -5.21 -12.07 -21.86
C GLY A 229 -6.25 -11.50 -20.90
N PRO A 230 -6.52 -12.18 -19.77
CA PRO A 230 -7.47 -11.71 -18.79
C PRO A 230 -6.95 -10.47 -18.05
N SER A 231 -7.87 -9.61 -17.62
CA SER A 231 -7.59 -8.58 -16.63
C SER A 231 -7.29 -9.23 -15.29
N LEU A 232 -6.21 -8.79 -14.62
CA LEU A 232 -5.80 -9.32 -13.32
C LEU A 232 -5.47 -8.19 -12.33
N ASN A 233 -5.61 -8.49 -11.05
CA ASN A 233 -5.20 -7.60 -9.95
C ASN A 233 -4.16 -8.33 -9.09
N SER A 234 -3.04 -7.67 -8.79
CA SER A 234 -2.03 -8.18 -7.86
C SER A 234 -2.38 -7.89 -6.39
N ALA A 235 -3.09 -6.79 -6.13
CA ALA A 235 -3.54 -6.43 -4.79
C ALA A 235 -4.92 -5.77 -4.82
N ILE A 236 -5.74 -6.06 -3.80
CA ILE A 236 -7.04 -5.42 -3.59
C ILE A 236 -7.22 -5.13 -2.11
N ILE A 237 -7.61 -3.90 -1.76
CA ILE A 237 -8.13 -3.54 -0.44
C ILE A 237 -9.63 -3.30 -0.60
N GLU A 238 -10.45 -4.21 -0.06
CA GLU A 238 -11.91 -4.13 -0.13
C GLU A 238 -12.44 -3.16 0.93
N GLY A 239 -13.24 -2.17 0.52
CA GLY A 239 -13.75 -1.15 1.44
C GLY A 239 -14.74 -1.66 2.47
N LEU A 240 -15.64 -2.57 2.09
CA LEU A 240 -16.72 -3.02 2.97
C LEU A 240 -16.21 -3.84 4.16
N THR A 241 -15.24 -4.72 3.91
CA THR A 241 -14.73 -5.67 4.91
C THR A 241 -13.39 -5.24 5.50
N GLY A 242 -12.63 -4.41 4.77
CA GLY A 242 -11.22 -4.13 5.06
C GLY A 242 -10.28 -5.29 4.66
N ASN A 243 -10.77 -6.29 3.92
CA ASN A 243 -9.96 -7.43 3.51
C ASN A 243 -8.88 -7.02 2.51
N LEU A 244 -7.67 -7.55 2.71
CA LEU A 244 -6.56 -7.44 1.78
C LEU A 244 -6.42 -8.74 0.99
N TYR A 245 -6.52 -8.65 -0.33
CA TYR A 245 -6.27 -9.75 -1.26
C TYR A 245 -4.93 -9.52 -1.95
N LEU A 246 -4.06 -10.53 -1.95
CA LEU A 246 -2.76 -10.50 -2.62
C LEU A 246 -2.63 -11.70 -3.54
N ASP A 247 -2.38 -11.47 -4.82
CA ASP A 247 -2.10 -12.51 -5.81
C ASP A 247 -0.58 -12.61 -6.00
N GLY A 248 0.05 -13.43 -5.16
CA GLY A 248 1.50 -13.64 -5.17
C GLY A 248 2.09 -13.96 -3.80
N VAL A 249 3.42 -13.85 -3.71
CA VAL A 249 4.17 -14.10 -2.47
C VAL A 249 4.39 -12.79 -1.71
N VAL A 250 4.08 -12.78 -0.42
CA VAL A 250 4.47 -11.70 0.49
C VAL A 250 5.90 -11.93 0.95
N LEU A 251 6.83 -11.06 0.51
CA LEU A 251 8.24 -11.15 0.85
C LEU A 251 8.58 -10.16 1.96
N SER A 252 9.14 -10.66 3.06
CA SER A 252 9.72 -9.82 4.12
C SER A 252 11.25 -9.91 4.08
N PRO A 253 11.98 -8.78 4.03
CA PRO A 253 13.41 -8.75 3.68
C PRO A 253 14.33 -9.37 4.73
N ALA A 254 13.94 -9.38 6.01
CA ALA A 254 14.80 -9.86 7.11
C ALA A 254 14.03 -10.43 8.32
N ALA A 255 12.77 -10.80 8.13
CA ALA A 255 11.97 -11.29 9.24
C ALA A 255 12.22 -12.78 9.54
N ALA A 256 12.03 -13.12 10.80
CA ALA A 256 12.50 -14.39 11.34
C ALA A 256 11.35 -15.38 11.60
N ASP A 257 10.14 -14.88 11.86
CA ASP A 257 9.04 -15.67 12.43
C ASP A 257 7.66 -15.06 12.20
N TYR A 258 6.63 -15.86 12.47
CA TYR A 258 5.23 -15.45 12.59
C TYR A 258 4.88 -15.31 14.06
N ALA A 259 4.37 -14.15 14.45
CA ALA A 259 4.07 -13.84 15.83
C ALA A 259 2.60 -13.44 16.03
N GLU A 260 2.15 -13.56 17.27
CA GLU A 260 0.85 -13.07 17.74
C GLU A 260 1.06 -12.30 19.04
N MET A 261 0.23 -11.28 19.28
CA MET A 261 0.31 -10.48 20.49
C MET A 261 -0.31 -11.21 21.67
N PHE A 262 0.39 -11.24 22.80
CA PHE A 262 -0.13 -11.78 24.07
C PHE A 262 0.03 -10.76 25.20
N GLU A 263 -0.93 -10.77 26.13
CA GLU A 263 -0.89 -9.94 27.33
C GLU A 263 -0.06 -10.62 28.44
N THR A 264 0.78 -9.87 29.13
CA THR A 264 1.59 -10.36 30.25
C THR A 264 0.80 -10.36 31.55
N ILE A 265 1.00 -11.39 32.38
CA ILE A 265 0.22 -11.58 33.61
C ILE A 265 0.46 -10.48 34.66
N ASP A 266 1.65 -9.88 34.67
CA ASP A 266 2.07 -8.85 35.62
C ASP A 266 1.92 -7.43 35.07
N GLY A 267 1.44 -7.27 33.83
CA GLY A 267 1.29 -5.99 33.15
C GLY A 267 2.61 -5.35 32.71
N ASN A 268 3.75 -6.04 32.84
CA ASN A 268 5.06 -5.54 32.43
C ASN A 268 5.51 -6.17 31.12
N SER A 269 6.30 -5.44 30.34
CA SER A 269 6.87 -5.98 29.11
C SER A 269 7.90 -7.07 29.41
N ILE A 270 7.89 -8.14 28.60
CA ILE A 270 8.95 -9.14 28.55
C ILE A 270 9.85 -8.80 27.37
N ASP A 271 11.14 -8.63 27.63
CA ASP A 271 12.12 -8.31 26.58
C ASP A 271 12.27 -9.46 25.56
N VAL A 272 12.84 -9.17 24.40
CA VAL A 272 12.96 -10.13 23.30
C VAL A 272 13.88 -11.31 23.65
N GLY A 273 13.58 -12.47 23.06
CA GLY A 273 14.41 -13.68 23.17
C GLY A 273 14.25 -14.48 24.45
N TYR A 274 13.27 -14.16 25.31
CA TYR A 274 12.83 -15.03 26.41
C TYR A 274 11.79 -16.03 25.93
N PHE A 275 11.88 -17.27 26.43
CA PHE A 275 10.78 -18.23 26.31
C PHE A 275 9.62 -17.81 27.19
N VAL A 276 8.41 -18.01 26.69
CA VAL A 276 7.17 -17.70 27.41
C VAL A 276 6.22 -18.89 27.43
N THR A 277 5.38 -18.94 28.45
CA THR A 277 4.31 -19.91 28.60
C THR A 277 3.02 -19.21 29.02
N LEU A 278 1.90 -19.94 28.92
CA LEU A 278 0.58 -19.48 29.35
C LEU A 278 0.45 -19.62 30.88
N ASP A 279 -0.26 -18.67 31.50
CA ASP A 279 -0.55 -18.66 32.93
C ASP A 279 -1.90 -17.97 33.22
N GLY A 280 -2.34 -17.97 34.48
CA GLY A 280 -3.64 -17.45 34.90
C GLY A 280 -4.77 -18.38 34.46
N ASP A 281 -5.77 -17.83 33.78
CA ASP A 281 -6.86 -18.61 33.16
C ASP A 281 -6.46 -19.19 31.80
N GLY A 282 -5.18 -19.03 31.40
CA GLY A 282 -4.61 -19.58 30.17
C GLY A 282 -4.60 -18.59 28.98
N ASP A 283 -4.92 -17.32 29.21
CA ASP A 283 -4.98 -16.25 28.21
C ASP A 283 -3.83 -15.24 28.31
N LYS A 284 -3.07 -15.26 29.41
CA LYS A 284 -1.91 -14.40 29.65
C LYS A 284 -0.61 -15.18 29.63
N ILE A 285 0.50 -14.46 29.50
CA ILE A 285 1.84 -15.04 29.42
C ILE A 285 2.76 -14.57 30.54
N ARG A 286 3.73 -15.42 30.86
CA ARG A 286 4.92 -15.11 31.66
C ARG A 286 6.15 -15.78 31.06
N LYS A 287 7.33 -15.47 31.59
CA LYS A 287 8.54 -16.24 31.28
C LYS A 287 8.36 -17.70 31.65
N ALA A 288 8.74 -18.59 30.75
CA ALA A 288 8.77 -20.02 30.99
C ALA A 288 9.91 -20.37 31.97
N THR A 289 9.73 -21.46 32.70
CA THR A 289 10.68 -22.03 33.66
C THR A 289 11.01 -23.47 33.26
N ASP A 290 11.94 -24.12 33.98
CA ASP A 290 12.27 -25.53 33.74
C ASP A 290 11.17 -26.51 34.21
N ASN A 291 10.20 -26.03 34.99
CA ASN A 291 9.06 -26.81 35.47
C ASN A 291 7.82 -26.73 34.56
N ASP A 292 7.86 -25.90 33.52
CA ASP A 292 6.74 -25.75 32.61
C ASP A 292 6.74 -26.87 31.55
N ASP A 293 5.65 -27.65 31.53
CA ASP A 293 5.46 -28.73 30.55
C ASP A 293 5.20 -28.20 29.14
N TYR A 294 4.73 -26.96 29.04
CA TYR A 294 4.39 -26.30 27.79
C TYR A 294 5.13 -24.97 27.67
N VAL A 295 5.67 -24.72 26.47
CA VAL A 295 6.29 -23.46 26.10
C VAL A 295 5.54 -22.96 24.87
N LEU A 296 4.91 -21.80 24.99
CA LEU A 296 4.09 -21.19 23.95
C LEU A 296 4.97 -20.74 22.77
N GLY A 297 6.09 -20.08 23.08
CA GLY A 297 6.96 -19.51 22.07
C GLY A 297 8.08 -18.68 22.68
N VAL A 298 8.64 -17.78 21.88
CA VAL A 298 9.71 -16.85 22.30
C VAL A 298 9.26 -15.44 21.96
N VAL A 299 9.49 -14.47 22.85
CA VAL A 299 9.22 -13.05 22.55
C VAL A 299 10.05 -12.63 21.33
N SER A 300 9.35 -12.24 20.25
CA SER A 300 9.93 -12.01 18.94
C SER A 300 10.57 -10.62 18.85
N ALA A 301 11.76 -10.56 18.24
CA ALA A 301 12.44 -9.30 17.95
C ALA A 301 12.14 -8.76 16.54
N THR A 302 11.81 -9.66 15.60
CA THR A 302 11.73 -9.33 14.17
C THR A 302 10.65 -10.16 13.46
N PRO A 303 9.38 -10.05 13.89
CA PRO A 303 8.28 -10.81 13.28
C PRO A 303 8.01 -10.34 11.85
N ALA A 304 7.72 -11.28 10.95
CA ALA A 304 7.34 -11.02 9.57
C ALA A 304 5.89 -10.56 9.47
N MET A 305 5.07 -11.12 10.36
CA MET A 305 3.65 -10.84 10.52
C MET A 305 3.35 -10.89 12.01
N ILE A 306 2.54 -9.94 12.47
CA ILE A 306 2.03 -9.89 13.85
C ILE A 306 0.51 -9.99 13.78
N ALA A 307 -0.04 -11.06 14.33
CA ALA A 307 -1.47 -11.22 14.54
C ALA A 307 -1.92 -10.54 15.84
N ASP A 308 -3.22 -10.22 15.91
CA ASP A 308 -3.88 -9.65 17.08
C ASP A 308 -3.27 -8.33 17.60
N ALA A 309 -2.64 -7.51 16.75
CA ALA A 309 -2.10 -6.20 17.13
C ALA A 309 -3.18 -5.12 17.35
N SER A 310 -4.31 -5.27 16.64
CA SER A 310 -5.44 -4.32 16.68
C SER A 310 -5.08 -2.87 16.32
N ASP A 311 -4.10 -2.64 15.45
CA ASP A 311 -3.52 -1.30 15.23
C ASP A 311 -4.47 -0.23 14.70
N LEU A 312 -5.49 -0.59 13.93
CA LEU A 312 -6.36 0.37 13.25
C LEU A 312 -7.56 0.81 14.08
N ARG A 313 -7.95 0.04 15.11
CA ARG A 313 -9.17 0.30 15.90
C ARG A 313 -9.24 -0.58 17.14
N TRP A 314 -10.08 -0.18 18.07
CA TRP A 314 -10.40 -0.99 19.24
C TRP A 314 -10.90 -2.39 18.86
N HIS A 315 -10.28 -3.41 19.46
CA HIS A 315 -10.45 -4.83 19.10
C HIS A 315 -11.90 -5.34 19.20
N ASN A 316 -12.71 -4.72 20.07
CA ASN A 316 -14.11 -5.04 20.33
C ASN A 316 -15.08 -3.95 19.85
N ILE A 317 -14.69 -3.13 18.88
CA ILE A 317 -15.58 -2.08 18.33
C ILE A 317 -16.87 -2.64 17.73
N PHE A 318 -16.88 -3.88 17.26
CA PHE A 318 -18.08 -4.52 16.73
C PHE A 318 -18.51 -5.73 17.56
N VAL A 319 -19.82 -5.96 17.59
CA VAL A 319 -20.41 -7.15 18.18
C VAL A 319 -19.96 -8.38 17.38
N ARG A 320 -19.50 -9.41 18.10
CA ARG A 320 -19.09 -10.69 17.52
C ARG A 320 -20.05 -11.81 17.93
N ASP A 321 -20.10 -12.87 17.15
CA ASP A 321 -20.80 -14.11 17.54
C ASP A 321 -19.91 -15.01 18.42
N GLU A 322 -20.43 -16.19 18.79
CA GLU A 322 -19.73 -17.16 19.64
C GLU A 322 -18.41 -17.70 19.02
N TRP A 323 -18.20 -17.51 17.71
CA TRP A 323 -17.00 -17.91 16.97
C TRP A 323 -16.08 -16.71 16.67
N GLY A 324 -16.39 -15.52 17.20
CA GLY A 324 -15.60 -14.31 17.01
C GLY A 324 -15.83 -13.59 15.67
N ARG A 325 -16.85 -13.98 14.89
CA ARG A 325 -17.18 -13.33 13.62
C ARG A 325 -18.00 -12.07 13.84
N THR A 326 -17.68 -10.99 13.14
CA THR A 326 -18.44 -9.73 13.19
C THR A 326 -19.89 -9.94 12.77
N GLN A 327 -20.83 -9.46 13.57
CA GLN A 327 -22.25 -9.46 13.25
C GLN A 327 -22.62 -8.20 12.46
N TYR A 328 -23.56 -8.34 11.52
CA TYR A 328 -24.00 -7.27 10.63
C TYR A 328 -25.51 -7.07 10.72
N HIS A 329 -25.97 -5.86 10.40
CA HIS A 329 -27.37 -5.52 10.26
C HIS A 329 -27.61 -4.70 9.00
N GLU A 330 -28.83 -4.80 8.45
CA GLU A 330 -29.25 -3.98 7.32
C GLU A 330 -29.59 -2.56 7.80
N VAL A 331 -29.02 -1.58 7.11
CA VAL A 331 -29.24 -0.15 7.34
C VAL A 331 -29.81 0.47 6.08
N VAL A 332 -30.97 1.09 6.21
CA VAL A 332 -31.58 1.88 5.15
C VAL A 332 -30.99 3.29 5.19
N VAL A 333 -30.18 3.61 4.19
CA VAL A 333 -29.71 4.97 3.97
C VAL A 333 -30.80 5.75 3.24
N PRO A 334 -31.33 6.84 3.83
CA PRO A 334 -32.39 7.62 3.19
C PRO A 334 -31.84 8.34 1.94
N GLU A 335 -32.73 8.78 1.06
CA GLU A 335 -32.34 9.68 -0.03
C GLU A 335 -31.73 10.97 0.54
N LYS A 336 -30.72 11.51 -0.16
CA LYS A 336 -30.16 12.82 0.15
C LYS A 336 -30.35 13.74 -1.03
N LYS A 337 -30.82 14.95 -0.75
CA LYS A 337 -30.99 16.04 -1.72
C LYS A 337 -30.10 17.23 -1.31
N ASP A 338 -29.71 18.03 -2.29
CA ASP A 338 -29.05 19.32 -2.04
C ASP A 338 -30.08 20.37 -1.60
N ASP A 339 -29.60 21.57 -1.26
CA ASP A 339 -30.44 22.69 -0.82
C ASP A 339 -31.44 23.16 -1.90
N ASP A 340 -31.18 22.82 -3.17
CA ASP A 340 -32.04 23.10 -4.32
C ASP A 340 -33.04 21.96 -4.62
N GLY A 341 -33.05 20.90 -3.80
CA GLY A 341 -33.95 19.75 -3.94
C GLY A 341 -33.54 18.74 -5.02
N ARG A 342 -32.35 18.86 -5.62
CA ARG A 342 -31.80 17.88 -6.56
C ARG A 342 -31.27 16.67 -5.78
N MET A 343 -31.52 15.48 -6.32
CA MET A 343 -31.06 14.23 -5.70
C MET A 343 -29.52 14.15 -5.75
N ILE A 344 -28.88 14.12 -4.58
CA ILE A 344 -27.46 13.80 -4.43
C ILE A 344 -27.26 12.29 -4.51
N HIS A 345 -28.09 11.52 -3.78
CA HIS A 345 -28.16 10.07 -3.94
C HIS A 345 -29.54 9.51 -3.58
N PRO A 346 -29.99 8.42 -4.23
CA PRO A 346 -31.23 7.74 -3.88
C PRO A 346 -31.12 7.03 -2.53
N SER A 347 -32.25 6.61 -1.96
CA SER A 347 -32.26 5.71 -0.80
C SER A 347 -31.76 4.32 -1.21
N PHE A 348 -30.95 3.67 -0.37
CA PHE A 348 -30.49 2.31 -0.60
C PHE A 348 -30.29 1.57 0.74
N THR A 349 -30.24 0.24 0.68
CA THR A 349 -29.94 -0.58 1.86
C THR A 349 -28.51 -1.06 1.78
N LYS A 350 -27.77 -1.02 2.90
CA LYS A 350 -26.44 -1.60 3.02
C LYS A 350 -26.32 -2.44 4.29
N ASN A 351 -25.41 -3.41 4.27
CA ASN A 351 -25.03 -4.16 5.47
C ASN A 351 -23.90 -3.43 6.19
N GLU A 352 -24.09 -3.13 7.46
CA GLU A 352 -23.08 -2.51 8.32
C GLU A 352 -22.76 -3.41 9.52
N PRO A 353 -21.52 -3.37 10.05
CA PRO A 353 -21.19 -4.10 11.27
C PRO A 353 -21.89 -3.45 12.47
N ILE A 354 -22.41 -4.28 13.38
CA ILE A 354 -23.11 -3.81 14.58
C ILE A 354 -22.07 -3.26 15.57
N LEU A 355 -22.19 -1.98 15.91
CA LEU A 355 -21.33 -1.31 16.89
C LEU A 355 -21.55 -1.92 18.29
N ASN A 356 -20.45 -2.20 19.00
CA ASN A 356 -20.53 -2.67 20.37
C ASN A 356 -21.08 -1.54 21.27
N PRO A 357 -22.16 -1.77 22.05
CA PRO A 357 -22.71 -0.76 22.97
C PRO A 357 -21.74 -0.26 24.04
N GLU A 358 -20.68 -1.02 24.33
CA GLU A 358 -19.62 -0.63 25.26
C GLU A 358 -18.57 0.29 24.63
N TRP A 359 -18.58 0.46 23.30
CA TRP A 359 -17.66 1.35 22.62
C TRP A 359 -18.00 2.82 22.92
N ASP A 360 -16.99 3.56 23.35
CA ASP A 360 -17.05 4.99 23.64
C ASP A 360 -16.15 5.75 22.66
N SER A 361 -16.76 6.54 21.77
CA SER A 361 -16.03 7.33 20.76
C SER A 361 -15.17 8.44 21.36
N SER A 362 -15.39 8.80 22.63
CA SER A 362 -14.61 9.85 23.31
C SER A 362 -13.32 9.32 23.92
N GLN A 363 -13.17 8.01 24.05
CA GLN A 363 -11.96 7.39 24.57
C GLN A 363 -10.91 7.23 23.47
N GLU A 364 -9.70 7.66 23.77
CA GLU A 364 -8.56 7.42 22.91
C GLU A 364 -8.21 5.94 22.89
N TYR A 365 -8.07 5.37 21.69
CA TYR A 365 -7.65 4.00 21.51
C TYR A 365 -6.13 3.93 21.36
N ILE A 366 -5.48 3.20 22.29
CA ILE A 366 -4.05 2.88 22.21
C ILE A 366 -3.88 1.44 21.67
N PRO A 367 -3.26 1.25 20.49
CA PRO A 367 -2.94 -0.06 19.95
C PRO A 367 -2.13 -0.94 20.90
N ARG A 368 -2.26 -2.27 20.78
CA ARG A 368 -1.50 -3.21 21.63
C ARG A 368 0.01 -3.06 21.46
N LEU A 369 0.49 -2.77 20.26
CA LEU A 369 1.92 -2.51 20.01
C LEU A 369 2.50 -1.33 20.81
N GLN A 370 1.65 -0.45 21.32
CA GLN A 370 2.05 0.72 22.12
C GLN A 370 1.84 0.50 23.62
N ARG A 371 1.35 -0.67 24.04
CA ARG A 371 1.04 -1.01 25.42
C ARG A 371 2.10 -1.97 25.99
N PRO A 372 2.78 -1.64 27.10
CA PRO A 372 3.90 -2.42 27.62
C PRO A 372 3.53 -3.86 28.02
N GLU A 373 2.29 -4.08 28.43
CA GLU A 373 1.75 -5.40 28.80
C GLU A 373 1.50 -6.31 27.60
N TRP A 374 1.60 -5.82 26.36
CA TRP A 374 1.41 -6.63 25.16
C TRP A 374 2.74 -6.87 24.45
N VAL A 375 3.09 -8.14 24.22
CA VAL A 375 4.33 -8.50 23.52
C VAL A 375 4.07 -9.47 22.36
N PRO A 376 4.81 -9.33 21.24
CA PRO A 376 4.71 -10.28 20.13
C PRO A 376 5.45 -11.56 20.49
N VAL A 377 4.74 -12.69 20.50
CA VAL A 377 5.32 -14.02 20.73
C VAL A 377 5.46 -14.73 19.39
N GLY A 378 6.71 -15.05 19.02
CA GLY A 378 7.01 -15.84 17.82
C GLY A 378 6.64 -17.29 18.04
N LEU A 379 5.66 -17.75 17.27
CA LEU A 379 5.08 -19.09 17.35
C LEU A 379 5.70 -20.06 16.35
N VAL A 380 6.16 -19.55 15.20
CA VAL A 380 6.80 -20.37 14.15
C VAL A 380 7.88 -19.56 13.46
N GLY A 381 9.09 -20.12 13.34
CA GLY A 381 10.17 -19.50 12.59
C GLY A 381 11.54 -19.60 13.24
N LYS A 382 12.50 -18.86 12.70
CA LYS A 382 13.90 -18.83 13.14
C LYS A 382 14.09 -17.75 14.20
N LEU A 383 13.85 -18.07 15.47
CA LEU A 383 13.92 -17.07 16.54
C LEU A 383 15.33 -16.96 17.15
N LEU A 384 15.72 -15.72 17.46
CA LEU A 384 16.85 -15.44 18.34
C LEU A 384 16.40 -15.61 19.79
N VAL A 385 17.20 -16.32 20.56
CA VAL A 385 16.90 -16.67 21.95
C VAL A 385 18.11 -16.36 22.81
N ARG A 386 17.86 -15.83 24.00
CA ARG A 386 18.87 -15.67 25.05
C ARG A 386 19.31 -17.04 25.54
N ASP A 387 20.59 -17.21 25.82
CA ASP A 387 21.10 -18.44 26.38
C ASP A 387 22.16 -18.22 27.46
N ASP A 388 22.30 -19.20 28.34
CA ASP A 388 23.28 -19.22 29.43
C ASP A 388 24.71 -19.55 28.98
N GLY A 389 24.93 -19.73 27.68
CA GLY A 389 26.21 -20.09 27.06
C GLY A 389 26.43 -21.59 26.93
N THR A 390 25.57 -22.43 27.51
CA THR A 390 25.74 -23.89 27.46
C THR A 390 25.28 -24.47 26.12
N CYS A 391 24.27 -23.86 25.49
CA CYS A 391 23.65 -24.33 24.26
C CYS A 391 24.64 -24.50 23.10
N GLN A 392 24.59 -25.65 22.42
CA GLN A 392 25.49 -25.94 21.30
C GLN A 392 24.74 -26.11 19.97
N PRO A 393 25.28 -25.61 18.84
CA PRO A 393 24.71 -25.86 17.53
C PRO A 393 24.46 -27.36 17.27
N LYS A 394 23.34 -27.67 16.62
CA LYS A 394 22.88 -29.04 16.32
C LYS A 394 22.47 -29.88 17.55
N LYS A 395 22.48 -29.30 18.75
CA LYS A 395 21.93 -29.89 19.99
C LYS A 395 20.58 -29.24 20.32
N TYR A 396 20.02 -29.63 21.47
CA TYR A 396 18.72 -29.13 21.94
C TYR A 396 18.89 -28.26 23.18
N CYS A 397 17.97 -27.32 23.35
CA CYS A 397 17.85 -26.49 24.54
C CYS A 397 16.40 -26.31 24.96
N LYS A 398 16.20 -26.07 26.25
CA LYS A 398 14.91 -25.72 26.88
C LYS A 398 15.08 -24.48 27.76
N PRO A 399 13.99 -23.79 28.14
CA PRO A 399 14.07 -22.74 29.15
C PRO A 399 14.61 -23.29 30.48
N ASN A 400 15.46 -22.50 31.14
CA ASN A 400 15.77 -22.65 32.56
C ASN A 400 14.81 -21.79 33.40
N ASN A 401 15.04 -21.71 34.71
CA ASN A 401 14.25 -20.89 35.64
C ASN A 401 14.24 -19.37 35.38
N GLU A 402 15.09 -18.87 34.48
CA GLU A 402 15.12 -17.45 34.08
C GLU A 402 14.39 -17.20 32.75
N GLY A 403 13.86 -18.25 32.11
CA GLY A 403 13.24 -18.18 30.79
C GLY A 403 14.21 -18.04 29.63
N ILE A 404 15.50 -18.34 29.84
CA ILE A 404 16.53 -18.38 28.79
C ILE A 404 16.92 -19.82 28.46
N ALA A 405 17.49 -20.03 27.29
CA ALA A 405 17.89 -21.36 26.83
C ALA A 405 19.05 -21.93 27.66
N THR A 406 18.90 -23.17 28.11
CA THR A 406 19.95 -24.01 28.68
C THR A 406 20.01 -25.37 27.96
N THR A 407 21.15 -26.03 28.03
CA THR A 407 21.37 -27.33 27.36
C THR A 407 20.39 -28.39 27.84
N SER A 408 19.80 -29.12 26.90
CA SER A 408 18.89 -30.23 27.18
C SER A 408 19.07 -31.37 26.18
N SER A 409 18.57 -32.56 26.52
CA SER A 409 18.45 -33.69 25.60
C SER A 409 17.29 -33.54 24.62
N GLU A 410 16.38 -32.60 24.86
CA GLU A 410 15.14 -32.39 24.12
C GLU A 410 14.74 -30.91 24.08
N GLY A 411 13.63 -30.57 23.42
CA GLY A 411 13.15 -29.20 23.24
C GLY A 411 13.54 -28.61 21.89
N TYR A 412 14.05 -27.38 21.88
CA TYR A 412 14.27 -26.60 20.67
C TYR A 412 15.65 -26.86 20.08
N ARG A 413 15.69 -27.18 18.78
CA ARG A 413 16.94 -27.45 18.08
C ARG A 413 17.70 -26.15 17.81
N VAL A 414 18.95 -26.10 18.26
CA VAL A 414 19.85 -24.97 18.02
C VAL A 414 20.38 -25.03 16.58
N MET A 415 20.11 -23.99 15.79
CA MET A 415 20.60 -23.84 14.42
C MET A 415 22.05 -23.34 14.40
N LYS A 416 22.31 -22.24 15.11
CA LYS A 416 23.64 -21.62 15.21
C LYS A 416 23.73 -20.75 16.46
N ARG A 417 24.96 -20.47 16.88
CA ARG A 417 25.26 -19.42 17.86
C ARG A 417 25.42 -18.10 17.11
N THR A 418 24.81 -17.03 17.61
CA THR A 418 24.89 -15.68 17.03
C THR A 418 25.65 -14.70 17.93
N GLY A 419 25.82 -15.04 19.21
CA GLY A 419 26.66 -14.30 20.15
C GLY A 419 27.02 -15.12 21.40
N PRO A 420 27.74 -14.52 22.37
CA PRO A 420 28.13 -15.20 23.61
C PRO A 420 26.94 -15.78 24.41
N ASN A 421 25.82 -15.07 24.42
CA ASN A 421 24.60 -15.40 25.15
C ASN A 421 23.36 -15.35 24.24
N GLN A 422 23.57 -15.67 22.96
CA GLN A 422 22.49 -15.70 21.98
C GLN A 422 22.67 -16.84 20.99
N ILE A 423 21.57 -17.56 20.78
CA ILE A 423 21.45 -18.61 19.79
C ILE A 423 20.27 -18.34 18.86
N MET A 424 20.28 -19.02 17.72
CA MET A 424 19.14 -19.11 16.83
C MET A 424 18.55 -20.50 16.92
N ILE A 425 17.25 -20.60 17.18
CA ILE A 425 16.48 -21.84 17.16
C ILE A 425 15.46 -21.82 16.02
N LEU A 426 14.87 -22.97 15.75
CA LEU A 426 13.68 -23.08 14.91
C LEU A 426 12.50 -23.51 15.79
N VAL A 427 11.50 -22.64 15.91
CA VAL A 427 10.20 -22.95 16.53
C VAL A 427 9.28 -23.46 15.41
N ARG A 428 8.56 -24.55 15.68
CA ARG A 428 7.74 -25.27 14.70
C ARG A 428 6.40 -25.65 15.27
#